data_AF-A0A1W9L5Q1-F1
#
_entry.id   AF-A0A1W9L5Q1-F1
#
_cell.length_a   1.000
_cell.length_b   1.000
_cell.length_c   1.000
_cell.angle_alpha   90.00
_cell.angle_beta   90.00
_cell.angle_gamma   90.00
#
_symmetry.space_group_name_H-M   'P 1'
#
loop_
_entity.id
_entity.type
_entity.pdbx_description
1 polymer ?
#
loop_
_entity_poly.entity_id
_entity_poly.type
_entity_poly.pdbx_seq_one_letter_code
_entity_poly.pdbx_strand_id
1 'polypeptide(L)'
;MRPLYWLIWVSLFLTACVTINVYFPAAAAERAADQIIDQVWGKESQPSSPGAEPAKKEPADSRSSNGFFQFSWLINTALAEANIDISSPAIQTIKDRMAERHSQLLSYYNNGAIGLTYDG
;
A
#
# COMPACT_ATOMS: atom_id res chain seq x y z
N MET A 1 30.14 -11.61 -38.07
CA MET A 1 30.03 -12.30 -36.75
C MET A 1 29.83 -11.34 -35.58
N ARG A 2 30.69 -10.32 -35.37
CA ARG A 2 30.56 -9.33 -34.28
C ARG A 2 29.23 -8.53 -34.21
N PRO A 3 28.60 -8.07 -35.32
CA PRO A 3 27.35 -7.32 -35.23
C PRO A 3 26.13 -8.20 -34.90
N LEU A 4 26.22 -9.49 -35.20
CA LEU A 4 25.15 -10.45 -34.90
C LEU A 4 25.05 -10.73 -33.39
N TYR A 5 26.20 -10.85 -32.71
CA TYR A 5 26.21 -10.96 -31.24
C TYR A 5 25.65 -9.70 -30.57
N TRP A 6 25.99 -8.50 -31.09
CA TRP A 6 25.43 -7.25 -30.58
C TRP A 6 23.90 -7.21 -30.69
N LEU A 7 23.35 -7.63 -31.83
CA LEU A 7 21.91 -7.75 -32.05
C LEU A 7 21.23 -8.74 -31.08
N ILE A 8 21.88 -9.87 -30.82
CA ILE A 8 21.37 -10.88 -29.87
C ILE A 8 21.34 -10.32 -28.44
N TRP A 9 22.38 -9.61 -28.00
CA TRP A 9 22.42 -8.99 -26.67
C TRP A 9 21.35 -7.91 -26.49
N VAL A 10 21.14 -7.04 -27.49
CA VAL A 10 20.11 -5.99 -27.42
C VAL A 10 18.71 -6.59 -27.33
N SER A 11 18.40 -7.62 -28.14
CA SER A 11 17.11 -8.30 -28.10
C SER A 11 16.81 -8.91 -26.72
N LEU A 12 17.83 -9.53 -26.10
CA LEU A 12 17.71 -10.17 -24.80
C LEU A 12 17.38 -9.16 -23.69
N PHE A 13 18.02 -7.98 -23.71
CA PHE A 13 17.73 -6.90 -22.76
C PHE A 13 16.32 -6.31 -22.92
N LEU A 14 15.81 -6.16 -24.15
CA LEU A 14 14.46 -5.66 -24.39
C LEU A 14 13.38 -6.60 -23.84
N THR A 15 13.60 -7.92 -23.91
CA THR A 15 12.66 -8.91 -23.35
C THR A 15 12.80 -9.14 -21.85
N ALA A 16 13.90 -8.69 -21.23
CA ALA A 16 14.17 -8.90 -19.81
C ALA A 16 13.53 -7.84 -18.89
N CYS A 17 13.05 -6.71 -19.43
CA CYS A 17 12.39 -5.69 -18.64
C CYS A 17 10.94 -6.08 -18.29
N VAL A 18 10.74 -6.61 -17.09
CA VAL A 18 9.41 -6.74 -16.46
C VAL A 18 9.11 -5.47 -15.67
N THR A 19 8.12 -4.70 -16.10
CA THR A 19 7.60 -3.56 -15.31
C THR A 19 6.54 -4.09 -14.35
N ILE A 20 6.92 -4.32 -13.09
CA ILE A 20 6.00 -4.76 -12.05
C ILE A 20 5.33 -3.52 -11.47
N ASN A 21 4.07 -3.29 -11.82
CA ASN A 21 3.25 -2.26 -11.18
C ASN A 21 2.69 -2.84 -9.88
N VAL A 22 3.39 -2.64 -8.76
CA VAL A 22 2.89 -3.06 -7.45
C VAL A 22 1.80 -2.09 -7.02
N TYR A 23 0.54 -2.49 -7.21
CA TYR A 23 -0.61 -1.74 -6.72
C TYR A 23 -0.79 -2.01 -5.22
N PHE A 24 -0.42 -1.02 -4.40
CA PHE A 24 -0.82 -1.02 -3.00
C PHE A 24 -2.21 -0.41 -2.87
N PRO A 25 -3.17 -1.11 -2.26
CA PRO A 25 -4.49 -0.54 -1.97
C PRO A 25 -4.34 0.51 -0.85
N ALA A 26 -3.92 1.73 -1.21
CA ALA A 26 -3.55 2.78 -0.27
C ALA A 26 -4.62 3.03 0.80
N ALA A 27 -5.89 3.13 0.38
CA ALA A 27 -7.01 3.33 1.30
C ALA A 27 -7.29 2.14 2.25
N ALA A 28 -6.92 0.91 1.88
CA ALA A 28 -7.05 -0.24 2.78
C ALA A 28 -5.88 -0.29 3.78
N ALA A 29 -4.67 0.06 3.32
CA ALA A 29 -3.48 0.09 4.16
C ALA A 29 -3.55 1.23 5.20
N GLU A 30 -4.06 2.39 4.80
CA GLU A 30 -4.30 3.54 5.68
C GLU A 30 -5.30 3.17 6.78
N ARG A 31 -6.46 2.60 6.43
CA ARG A 31 -7.45 2.14 7.42
C ARG A 31 -6.90 1.07 8.37
N ALA A 32 -6.07 0.16 7.87
CA ALA A 32 -5.41 -0.85 8.70
C ALA A 32 -4.41 -0.21 9.68
N ALA A 33 -3.66 0.80 9.23
CA ALA A 33 -2.76 1.56 10.08
C ALA A 33 -3.51 2.34 11.16
N ASP A 34 -4.60 3.04 10.80
CA ASP A 34 -5.45 3.78 11.74
C ASP A 34 -5.96 2.85 12.85
N GLN A 35 -6.45 1.67 12.49
CA GLN A 35 -6.93 0.68 13.47
C GLN A 35 -5.82 0.20 14.41
N ILE A 36 -4.59 0.08 13.94
CA ILE A 36 -3.45 -0.31 14.77
C ILE A 36 -3.05 0.85 15.69
N ILE A 37 -3.05 2.09 15.20
CA ILE A 37 -2.76 3.29 16.00
C ILE A 37 -3.76 3.42 17.13
N ASP A 38 -5.06 3.32 16.84
CA ASP A 38 -6.12 3.38 17.84
C ASP A 38 -5.98 2.29 18.91
N GLN A 39 -5.52 1.09 18.53
CA GLN A 39 -5.33 -0.04 19.43
C GLN A 39 -4.07 0.08 20.30
N VAL A 40 -3.01 0.72 19.81
CA VAL A 40 -1.72 0.82 20.51
C VAL A 40 -1.62 2.10 21.36
N TRP A 41 -2.07 3.25 20.83
CA TRP A 41 -1.99 4.55 21.48
C TRP A 41 -3.30 5.00 22.17
N GLY A 42 -4.42 4.37 21.85
CA GLY A 42 -5.74 4.81 22.32
C GLY A 42 -6.25 6.05 21.57
N LYS A 43 -7.56 6.29 21.69
CA LYS A 43 -8.37 7.24 20.88
C LYS A 43 -8.00 8.73 21.02
N GLU A 44 -6.97 9.07 21.80
CA GLU A 44 -6.61 10.44 22.20
C GLU A 44 -5.32 10.96 21.55
N SER A 45 -4.55 10.09 20.86
CA SER A 45 -3.24 10.44 20.29
C SER A 45 -3.28 10.49 18.76
N GLN A 46 -4.00 11.44 18.18
CA GLN A 46 -4.07 11.61 16.72
C GLN A 46 -3.21 12.82 16.29
N PRO A 47 -1.91 12.64 15.98
CA PRO A 47 -1.18 13.64 15.22
C PRO A 47 -1.75 13.67 13.80
N SER A 48 -2.14 14.87 13.37
CA SER A 48 -2.77 15.12 12.07
C SER A 48 -1.81 14.73 10.95
N SER A 49 -2.16 13.73 10.14
CA SER A 49 -1.41 13.36 8.95
C SER A 49 -1.51 14.49 7.90
N PRO A 50 -0.41 15.13 7.48
CA PRO A 50 -0.43 16.07 6.36
C PRO A 50 -0.32 15.32 5.04
N GLY A 51 -1.37 15.41 4.21
CA GLY A 51 -1.26 15.15 2.78
C GLY A 51 -1.92 13.88 2.25
N ALA A 52 -3.25 13.76 2.43
CA ALA A 52 -4.06 12.93 1.56
C ALA A 52 -4.62 13.79 0.42
N GLU A 53 -3.86 13.91 -0.68
CA GLU A 53 -4.44 14.40 -1.93
C GLU A 53 -5.25 13.26 -2.55
N PRO A 54 -6.54 13.45 -2.86
CA PRO A 54 -7.37 12.39 -3.39
C PRO A 54 -6.86 12.00 -4.79
N ALA A 55 -6.31 10.79 -4.91
CA ALA A 55 -6.07 10.16 -6.19
C ALA A 55 -7.42 10.08 -6.92
N LYS A 56 -7.56 10.96 -7.92
CA LYS A 56 -8.70 11.10 -8.81
C LYS A 56 -9.03 9.71 -9.38
N LYS A 57 -10.21 9.20 -9.03
CA LYS A 57 -10.82 8.09 -9.76
C LYS A 57 -11.12 8.62 -11.16
N GLU A 58 -10.31 8.25 -12.15
CA GLU A 58 -10.76 8.38 -13.53
C GLU A 58 -11.86 7.34 -13.74
N PRO A 59 -13.09 7.77 -14.11
CA PRO A 59 -14.10 6.82 -14.56
C PRO A 59 -13.58 6.16 -15.83
N ALA A 60 -13.65 4.83 -15.85
CA ALA A 60 -13.39 4.02 -17.03
C ALA A 60 -14.18 4.59 -18.21
N ASP A 61 -13.44 5.22 -19.13
CA ASP A 61 -14.02 5.98 -20.22
C ASP A 61 -14.80 5.02 -21.12
N SER A 62 -16.07 5.37 -21.32
CA SER A 62 -17.04 4.63 -22.11
C SER A 62 -16.60 4.56 -23.57
N ARG A 63 -15.84 3.53 -23.94
CA ARG A 63 -15.68 3.16 -25.35
C ARG A 63 -16.96 2.46 -25.82
N SER A 64 -17.90 3.30 -26.24
CA SER A 64 -18.87 2.98 -27.28
C SER A 64 -18.15 2.30 -28.45
N SER A 65 -18.30 0.98 -28.56
CA SER A 65 -18.08 0.29 -29.82
C SER A 65 -18.98 -0.94 -29.84
N ASN A 66 -19.94 -0.91 -30.75
CA ASN A 66 -20.95 -1.95 -30.99
C ASN A 66 -20.35 -3.26 -31.53
N GLY A 67 -19.21 -3.72 -31.01
CA GLY A 67 -18.48 -4.91 -31.46
C GLY A 67 -17.85 -5.77 -30.36
N PHE A 68 -17.88 -5.35 -29.09
CA PHE A 68 -17.16 -6.05 -28.00
C PHE A 68 -18.00 -7.02 -27.15
N PHE A 69 -19.32 -7.13 -27.38
CA PHE A 69 -20.19 -7.99 -26.57
C PHE A 69 -19.91 -9.50 -26.72
N GLN A 70 -19.26 -9.94 -27.81
CA GLN A 70 -18.96 -11.36 -28.03
C GLN A 70 -17.74 -11.86 -27.25
N PHE A 71 -16.88 -10.95 -26.76
CA PHE A 71 -15.68 -11.31 -25.99
C PHE A 71 -15.88 -11.18 -24.47
N SER A 72 -17.08 -10.80 -24.01
CA SER A 72 -17.38 -10.65 -22.58
C SER A 72 -17.31 -11.96 -21.80
N TRP A 73 -17.49 -13.12 -22.45
CA TRP A 73 -17.29 -14.43 -21.81
C TRP A 73 -15.81 -14.74 -21.57
N LEU A 74 -14.91 -14.23 -22.41
CA LEU A 74 -13.48 -14.52 -22.30
C LEU A 74 -12.79 -13.76 -21.16
N ILE A 75 -13.39 -12.67 -20.68
CA ILE A 75 -12.79 -11.79 -19.69
C ILE A 75 -13.55 -11.99 -18.38
N ASN A 76 -13.09 -12.94 -17.55
CA ASN A 76 -13.48 -12.97 -16.14
C ASN A 76 -12.97 -11.68 -15.49
N THR A 77 -13.87 -10.72 -15.26
CA THR A 77 -13.57 -9.52 -14.48
C THR A 77 -13.42 -9.95 -13.02
N ALA A 78 -12.21 -10.35 -12.63
CA ALA A 78 -11.89 -10.57 -11.24
C ALA A 78 -11.85 -9.21 -10.53
N LEU A 79 -12.79 -8.98 -9.61
CA LEU A 79 -12.68 -7.90 -8.63
C LEU A 79 -11.57 -8.28 -7.64
N ALA A 80 -10.37 -7.80 -7.90
CA ALA A 80 -9.25 -7.91 -6.97
C ALA A 80 -9.44 -6.87 -5.85
N GLU A 81 -10.37 -7.13 -4.93
CA GLU A 81 -10.45 -6.38 -3.68
C GLU A 81 -9.35 -6.89 -2.75
N ALA A 82 -8.32 -6.07 -2.56
CA ALA A 82 -7.22 -6.40 -1.67
C ALA A 82 -7.69 -6.24 -0.21
N ASN A 83 -8.14 -7.35 0.38
CA ASN A 83 -8.57 -7.40 1.77
C ASN A 83 -7.35 -7.50 2.70
N ILE A 84 -7.08 -6.42 3.46
CA ILE A 84 -6.02 -6.40 4.49
C ILE A 84 -6.65 -6.79 5.83
N ASP A 85 -6.29 -7.96 6.34
CA ASP A 85 -6.77 -8.47 7.63
C ASP A 85 -5.77 -8.16 8.77
N ILE A 86 -6.21 -7.35 9.74
CA ILE A 86 -5.43 -6.96 10.93
C ILE A 86 -5.69 -7.85 12.16
N SER A 87 -6.54 -8.87 12.02
CA SER A 87 -6.98 -9.74 13.10
C SER A 87 -6.20 -11.05 13.23
N SER A 88 -5.16 -11.24 12.41
CA SER A 88 -4.28 -12.41 12.49
C SER A 88 -3.54 -12.52 13.85
N PRO A 89 -3.34 -13.74 14.40
CA PRO A 89 -2.62 -13.94 15.66
C PRO A 89 -1.20 -13.36 15.68
N ALA A 90 -0.51 -13.38 14.54
CA ALA A 90 0.83 -12.80 14.42
C ALA A 90 0.81 -11.27 14.59
N ILE A 91 -0.21 -10.61 14.04
CA ILE A 91 -0.38 -9.15 14.13
C ILE A 91 -0.75 -8.76 15.56
N GLN A 92 -1.59 -9.55 16.24
CA GLN A 92 -1.91 -9.32 17.66
C GLN A 92 -0.66 -9.36 18.54
N THR A 93 0.19 -10.35 18.35
CA THR A 93 1.47 -10.45 19.09
C THR A 93 2.35 -9.23 18.89
N ILE A 94 2.37 -8.68 17.68
CA ILE A 94 3.13 -7.46 17.36
C ILE A 94 2.48 -6.24 18.01
N LYS A 95 1.15 -6.12 17.97
CA LYS A 95 0.40 -5.05 18.62
C LYS A 95 0.65 -5.01 20.12
N ASP A 96 0.63 -6.15 20.80
CA ASP A 96 0.89 -6.23 22.24
C ASP A 96 2.30 -5.72 22.58
N ARG A 97 3.31 -6.12 21.79
CA ARG A 97 4.69 -5.61 21.94
C ARG A 97 4.82 -4.13 21.63
N MET A 98 4.00 -3.60 20.72
CA MET A 98 3.95 -2.16 20.43
C MET A 98 3.32 -1.39 21.61
N ALA A 99 2.21 -1.88 22.17
CA ALA A 99 1.55 -1.29 23.32
C ALA A 99 2.42 -1.32 24.59
N GLU A 100 3.13 -2.42 24.83
CA GLU A 100 4.07 -2.53 25.94
C GLU A 100 5.19 -1.49 25.83
N ARG A 101 5.82 -1.38 24.65
CA ARG A 101 6.86 -0.36 24.42
C ARG A 101 6.29 1.06 24.51
N HIS A 102 5.07 1.29 24.03
CA HIS A 102 4.40 2.58 24.14
C HIS A 102 4.29 3.02 25.60
N SER A 103 3.88 2.14 26.50
CA SER A 103 3.78 2.44 27.94
C SER A 103 5.14 2.79 28.58
N GLN A 104 6.21 2.12 28.16
CA GLN A 104 7.57 2.39 28.67
C GLN A 104 8.12 3.72 28.16
N LEU A 105 7.71 4.14 26.96
CA LEU A 105 8.21 5.34 26.30
C LEU A 105 7.40 6.60 26.63
N LEU A 106 6.24 6.45 27.29
CA LEU A 106 5.30 7.55 27.58
C LEU A 106 5.96 8.74 28.29
N SER A 107 6.83 8.48 29.27
CA SER A 107 7.56 9.53 29.98
C SER A 107 8.50 10.32 29.07
N TYR A 108 9.14 9.66 28.10
CA TYR A 108 10.06 10.31 27.17
C TYR A 108 9.32 11.12 26.11
N TYR A 109 8.14 10.66 25.68
CA TYR A 109 7.23 11.43 24.83
C TYR A 109 6.79 12.73 25.53
N ASN A 110 6.37 12.64 26.79
CA ASN A 110 5.89 13.80 27.54
C ASN A 110 6.98 14.85 27.84
N ASN A 111 8.25 14.44 27.86
CA ASN A 111 9.38 15.33 28.13
C ASN A 111 10.08 15.81 26.85
N GLY A 112 9.55 15.50 25.66
CA GLY A 112 10.11 15.92 24.37
C GLY A 112 11.48 15.31 24.04
N ALA A 113 11.80 14.17 24.66
CA ALA A 113 13.06 13.46 24.42
C ALA A 113 12.96 12.51 23.21
N ILE A 114 11.75 12.09 22.85
CA ILE A 114 11.45 11.16 21.76
C ILE A 114 10.14 11.62 21.10
N GLY A 115 10.22 12.06 19.85
CA GLY A 115 9.08 12.64 19.15
C GLY A 115 8.69 11.81 17.93
N LEU A 116 7.42 11.86 17.56
CA LEU A 116 6.95 11.39 16.25
C LEU A 116 7.15 12.47 15.17
N THR A 117 7.48 13.70 15.60
CA THR A 117 7.60 14.92 14.81
C THR A 117 8.97 15.59 15.06
N TYR A 118 9.27 16.65 14.32
CA TYR A 118 10.58 17.31 14.33
C TYR A 118 10.97 17.97 15.66
N ASP A 119 10.01 18.16 16.56
CA ASP A 119 10.10 18.85 17.84
C ASP A 119 10.46 17.95 19.03
N GLY A 120 10.56 16.63 18.81
CA GLY A 120 10.95 15.69 19.86
C GLY A 120 9.88 15.40 20.89
#